data_AF-A0A924J1M1-F1
#
_entry.id   AF-A0A924J1M1-F1
#
_cell.length_a   1.000
_cell.length_b   1.000
_cell.length_c   1.000
_cell.angle_alpha   90.00
_cell.angle_beta   90.00
_cell.angle_gamma   90.00
#
_symmetry.space_group_name_H-M   'P 1'
#
loop_
_entity.id
_entity.type
_entity.pdbx_description
1 polymer ?
#
loop_
_entity_poly.entity_id
_entity_poly.type
_entity_poly.pdbx_seq_one_letter_code
_entity_poly.pdbx_strand_id
1 'polypeptide(L)'
;MNIKLKLTILSFLQFFVWGAWLITIGVYWFGTKNWSGEDFGKVFATLGIASIIMPALTGIIADRWINAEKLYGILHICYGITLLFLPSVVTPENFFAVMLVAMIFYMPTISLSNSIAYYILKNNNYDVVKVFPPIRVWGTIGFIVAMWITNLSGNKASGNQFYIAAVIAFVLGIFAFTLPKCPPQNLIPKDAPLSEKLGLNAFALFKDYKMALFFLFSLFLGGALQLTNMYGDTFLSDFGK
;
A
#
# COMPACT_ATOMS: atom_id res chain seq x y z
N MET A 1 15.67 -21.41 1.13
CA MET A 1 15.55 -20.11 0.44
C MET A 1 16.12 -19.01 1.33
N ASN A 2 17.04 -18.19 0.81
CA ASN A 2 17.69 -17.11 1.56
C ASN A 2 16.64 -16.10 2.09
N ILE A 3 16.69 -15.77 3.37
CA ILE A 3 15.72 -14.87 4.04
C ILE A 3 15.74 -13.49 3.39
N LYS A 4 16.93 -12.97 3.06
CA LYS A 4 17.07 -11.67 2.38
C LYS A 4 16.34 -11.69 1.04
N LEU A 5 16.49 -12.77 0.27
CA LEU A 5 15.78 -12.93 -1.01
C LEU A 5 14.26 -12.98 -0.81
N LYS A 6 13.74 -13.69 0.21
CA LYS A 6 12.31 -13.69 0.52
C LYS A 6 11.78 -12.29 0.77
N LEU A 7 12.51 -11.49 1.57
CA LEU A 7 12.13 -10.12 1.91
C LEU A 7 12.30 -9.16 0.74
N THR A 8 13.28 -9.39 -0.13
CA THR A 8 13.43 -8.67 -1.40
C THR A 8 12.23 -8.92 -2.32
N ILE A 9 11.82 -10.17 -2.48
CA ILE A 9 10.63 -10.53 -3.28
C ILE A 9 9.38 -9.91 -2.66
N LEU A 10 9.22 -9.98 -1.34
CA LEU A 10 8.13 -9.34 -0.61
C LEU A 10 8.07 -7.83 -0.91
N SER A 11 9.20 -7.12 -0.75
CA SER A 11 9.26 -5.68 -0.99
C SER A 11 8.99 -5.32 -2.45
N PHE A 12 9.57 -6.07 -3.40
CA PHE A 12 9.34 -5.87 -4.83
C PHE A 12 7.86 -6.01 -5.18
N LEU A 13 7.23 -7.13 -4.81
CA LEU A 13 5.84 -7.42 -5.16
C LEU A 13 4.87 -6.45 -4.48
N GLN A 14 5.10 -6.08 -3.20
CA GLN A 14 4.27 -5.10 -2.49
C GLN A 14 4.10 -3.81 -3.28
N PHE A 15 5.21 -3.24 -3.78
CA PHE A 15 5.17 -1.97 -4.50
C PHE A 15 4.87 -2.14 -5.99
N PHE A 16 5.13 -3.32 -6.56
CA PHE A 16 4.67 -3.66 -7.90
C PHE A 16 3.14 -3.55 -8.01
N VAL A 17 2.43 -4.17 -7.05
CA VAL A 17 0.96 -4.14 -7.01
C VAL A 17 0.44 -2.70 -7.05
N TRP A 18 1.08 -1.78 -6.34
CA TRP A 18 0.72 -0.37 -6.37
C TRP A 18 1.05 0.31 -7.69
N GLY A 19 2.27 0.10 -8.19
CA GLY A 19 2.78 0.75 -9.40
C GLY A 19 2.04 0.32 -10.66
N ALA A 20 1.41 -0.85 -10.66
CA ALA A 20 0.68 -1.38 -11.80
C ALA A 20 -0.53 -0.52 -12.20
N TRP A 21 -1.10 0.28 -11.28
CA TRP A 21 -2.29 1.08 -11.54
C TRP A 21 -2.26 2.52 -10.97
N LEU A 22 -1.46 2.81 -9.93
CA LEU A 22 -1.54 4.10 -9.23
C LEU A 22 -1.34 5.31 -10.13
N ILE A 23 -0.39 5.22 -11.06
CA ILE A 23 -0.02 6.33 -11.95
C ILE A 23 -0.92 6.39 -13.17
N THR A 24 -1.38 5.24 -13.65
CA THR A 24 -2.17 5.11 -14.88
C THR A 24 -3.68 5.27 -14.68
N ILE A 25 -4.15 5.21 -13.42
CA ILE A 25 -5.58 5.38 -13.10
C ILE A 25 -6.13 6.73 -13.57
N GLY A 26 -5.32 7.79 -13.56
CA GLY A 26 -5.73 9.10 -14.09
C GLY A 26 -6.07 9.04 -15.57
N VAL A 27 -5.26 8.33 -16.35
CA VAL A 27 -5.49 8.19 -17.80
C VAL A 27 -6.67 7.27 -18.10
N TYR A 28 -6.89 6.23 -17.31
CA TYR A 28 -8.13 5.45 -17.40
C TYR A 28 -9.37 6.28 -17.05
N TRP A 29 -9.30 7.08 -15.98
CA TRP A 29 -10.40 7.91 -15.51
C TRP A 29 -10.82 8.96 -16.54
N PHE A 30 -9.86 9.78 -16.99
CA PHE A 30 -10.13 10.88 -17.90
C PHE A 30 -10.23 10.43 -19.36
N GLY A 31 -9.41 9.47 -19.79
CA GLY A 31 -9.34 9.05 -21.20
C GLY A 31 -10.33 7.96 -21.59
N THR A 32 -10.73 7.09 -20.66
CA THR A 32 -11.62 5.94 -20.98
C THR A 32 -13.01 6.10 -20.39
N LYS A 33 -13.10 6.47 -19.12
CA LYS A 33 -14.39 6.67 -18.47
C LYS A 33 -14.99 8.06 -18.73
N ASN A 34 -14.15 9.04 -19.09
CA ASN A 34 -14.56 10.43 -19.35
C ASN A 34 -15.36 11.04 -18.18
N TRP A 35 -14.98 10.71 -16.94
CA TRP A 35 -15.63 11.20 -15.74
C TRP A 35 -15.02 12.52 -15.24
N SER A 36 -15.74 13.21 -14.35
CA SER A 36 -15.36 14.52 -13.84
C SER A 36 -14.06 14.49 -13.02
N GLY A 37 -13.33 15.62 -13.00
CA GLY A 37 -12.15 15.77 -12.14
C GLY A 37 -12.48 15.91 -10.65
N GLU A 38 -13.68 16.36 -10.30
CA GLU A 38 -14.15 16.42 -8.92
C GLU A 38 -14.25 15.00 -8.32
N ASP A 39 -14.86 14.09 -9.06
CA ASP A 39 -15.03 12.70 -8.61
C ASP A 39 -13.70 11.95 -8.61
N PHE A 40 -12.77 12.31 -9.50
CA PHE A 40 -11.40 11.79 -9.48
C PHE A 40 -10.69 12.11 -8.15
N GLY A 41 -10.81 13.36 -7.69
CA GLY A 41 -10.25 13.79 -6.40
C GLY A 41 -10.84 13.00 -5.23
N LYS A 42 -12.15 12.70 -5.26
CA LYS A 42 -12.81 11.85 -4.25
C LYS A 42 -12.23 10.45 -4.25
N VAL A 43 -12.02 9.84 -5.42
CA VAL A 43 -11.42 8.50 -5.53
C VAL A 43 -10.01 8.48 -4.94
N PHE A 44 -9.19 9.49 -5.20
CA PHE A 44 -7.86 9.58 -4.58
C PHE A 44 -7.91 9.81 -3.06
N ALA A 45 -8.93 10.50 -2.55
CA ALA A 45 -9.11 10.67 -1.11
C ALA A 45 -9.33 9.34 -0.37
N THR A 46 -9.81 8.28 -1.05
CA THR A 46 -9.94 6.94 -0.45
C THR A 46 -8.61 6.39 0.07
N LEU A 47 -7.49 6.71 -0.60
CA LEU A 47 -6.15 6.34 -0.16
C LEU A 47 -5.84 6.97 1.20
N GLY A 48 -6.16 8.26 1.36
CA GLY A 48 -5.97 9.00 2.61
C GLY A 48 -6.84 8.48 3.74
N ILE A 49 -8.14 8.29 3.49
CA ILE A 49 -9.10 7.78 4.48
C ILE A 49 -8.65 6.42 5.02
N ALA A 50 -8.33 5.48 4.13
CA ALA A 50 -7.86 4.16 4.53
C ALA A 50 -6.52 4.22 5.29
N SER A 51 -5.59 5.09 4.87
CA SER A 51 -4.27 5.24 5.51
C SER A 51 -4.34 5.77 6.96
N ILE A 52 -5.37 6.54 7.30
CA ILE A 52 -5.55 7.06 8.67
C ILE A 52 -6.06 5.97 9.61
N ILE A 53 -6.98 5.12 9.14
CA ILE A 53 -7.74 4.20 10.01
C ILE A 53 -7.15 2.79 10.00
N MET A 54 -6.89 2.23 8.82
CA MET A 54 -6.63 0.80 8.67
C MET A 54 -5.28 0.33 9.17
N PRO A 55 -4.16 1.08 9.05
CA PRO A 55 -2.89 0.67 9.64
C PRO A 55 -2.98 0.46 11.17
N ALA A 56 -3.71 1.33 11.88
CA ALA A 56 -3.90 1.20 13.33
C ALA A 56 -4.73 -0.05 13.67
N LEU A 57 -5.87 -0.24 13.02
CA LEU A 57 -6.74 -1.40 13.25
C LEU A 57 -6.01 -2.73 12.93
N THR A 58 -5.34 -2.79 11.77
CA THR A 58 -4.60 -3.97 11.34
C THR A 58 -3.40 -4.24 12.25
N GLY A 59 -2.76 -3.19 12.76
CA GLY A 59 -1.70 -3.31 13.76
C GLY A 59 -2.17 -3.99 15.04
N ILE A 60 -3.35 -3.60 15.57
CA ILE A 60 -3.97 -4.26 16.73
C ILE A 60 -4.26 -5.74 16.45
N ILE A 61 -4.81 -6.04 15.26
CA ILE A 61 -5.15 -7.42 14.87
C ILE A 61 -3.89 -8.29 14.77
N ALA A 62 -2.82 -7.77 14.17
CA ALA A 62 -1.54 -8.46 14.03
C ALA A 62 -0.83 -8.66 15.38
N ASP A 63 -0.98 -7.74 16.32
CA ASP A 63 -0.35 -7.83 17.64
C ASP A 63 -1.03 -8.87 18.56
N ARG A 64 -2.32 -9.16 18.34
CA ARG A 64 -3.14 -9.95 19.30
C ARG A 64 -3.74 -11.25 18.76
N TRP A 65 -4.20 -11.27 17.52
CA TRP A 65 -5.11 -12.34 17.07
C TRP A 65 -4.55 -13.19 15.94
N ILE A 66 -3.86 -12.60 14.98
CA ILE A 66 -3.44 -13.28 13.75
C ILE A 66 -1.97 -13.01 13.51
N ASN A 67 -1.23 -14.04 13.09
CA ASN A 67 0.15 -13.85 12.66
C ASN A 67 0.23 -12.81 11.53
N ALA A 68 1.21 -11.91 11.61
CA ALA A 68 1.33 -10.79 10.69
C ALA A 68 1.42 -11.24 9.21
N GLU A 69 2.15 -12.32 8.90
CA GLU A 69 2.28 -12.84 7.53
C GLU A 69 0.95 -13.36 6.97
N LYS A 70 0.12 -13.98 7.82
CA LYS A 70 -1.19 -14.50 7.40
C LYS A 70 -2.17 -13.38 7.17
N LEU A 71 -2.22 -12.41 8.09
CA LEU A 71 -3.06 -11.23 7.94
C LEU A 71 -2.69 -10.46 6.67
N TYR A 72 -1.39 -10.26 6.44
CA TYR A 72 -0.86 -9.65 5.22
C TYR A 72 -1.29 -10.41 3.95
N GLY A 73 -1.19 -11.75 3.95
CA GLY A 73 -1.63 -12.58 2.84
C GLY A 73 -3.14 -12.46 2.55
N ILE A 74 -3.97 -12.52 3.60
CA ILE A 74 -5.43 -12.38 3.50
C ILE A 74 -5.81 -11.01 2.93
N LEU A 75 -5.19 -9.93 3.42
CA LEU A 75 -5.44 -8.57 2.94
C LEU A 75 -5.13 -8.44 1.45
N HIS A 76 -4.02 -9.01 0.97
CA HIS A 76 -3.67 -8.98 -0.45
C HIS A 76 -4.61 -9.82 -1.32
N ILE A 77 -5.12 -10.95 -0.81
CA ILE A 77 -6.13 -11.75 -1.52
C ILE A 77 -7.45 -10.97 -1.61
N CYS A 78 -7.94 -10.40 -0.50
CA CYS A 78 -9.13 -9.57 -0.50
C CYS A 78 -8.98 -8.36 -1.42
N TYR A 79 -7.81 -7.72 -1.39
CA TYR A 79 -7.48 -6.63 -2.30
C TYR A 79 -7.51 -7.05 -3.77
N GLY A 80 -6.87 -8.18 -4.12
CA GLY A 80 -6.91 -8.74 -5.47
C GLY A 80 -8.34 -9.00 -5.95
N ILE A 81 -9.19 -9.58 -5.09
CA ILE A 81 -10.62 -9.80 -5.39
C ILE A 81 -11.32 -8.48 -5.69
N THR A 82 -11.13 -7.45 -4.85
CA THR A 82 -11.77 -6.14 -5.07
C THR A 82 -11.33 -5.48 -6.37
N LEU A 83 -10.06 -5.62 -6.75
CA LEU A 83 -9.54 -5.08 -8.00
C LEU A 83 -10.11 -5.78 -9.25
N LEU A 84 -10.49 -7.06 -9.18
CA LEU A 84 -11.12 -7.75 -10.31
C LEU A 84 -12.47 -7.13 -10.70
N PHE A 85 -13.20 -6.58 -9.71
CA PHE A 85 -14.51 -5.97 -9.94
C PHE A 85 -14.40 -4.51 -10.41
N LEU A 86 -13.31 -3.82 -10.09
CA LEU A 86 -13.14 -2.39 -10.36
C LEU A 86 -13.31 -1.99 -11.84
N PRO A 87 -12.79 -2.74 -12.85
CA PRO A 87 -13.03 -2.44 -14.26
C PRO A 87 -14.51 -2.47 -14.69
N SER A 88 -15.32 -3.34 -14.06
CA SER A 88 -16.74 -3.52 -14.39
C SER A 88 -17.64 -2.40 -13.88
N VAL A 89 -17.10 -1.48 -13.07
CA VAL A 89 -17.86 -0.38 -12.50
C VAL A 89 -18.16 0.69 -13.56
N VAL A 90 -19.42 1.11 -13.63
CA VAL A 90 -19.94 2.05 -14.64
C VAL A 90 -20.31 3.43 -14.10
N THR A 91 -20.29 3.65 -12.79
CA THR A 91 -20.55 4.97 -12.19
C THR A 91 -19.41 5.43 -11.27
N PRO A 92 -19.13 6.75 -11.19
CA PRO A 92 -18.11 7.29 -10.28
C PRO A 92 -18.35 6.97 -8.80
N GLU A 93 -19.59 7.01 -8.31
CA GLU A 93 -19.85 6.74 -6.88
C GLU A 93 -19.56 5.28 -6.52
N ASN A 94 -19.95 4.35 -7.39
CA ASN A 94 -19.63 2.94 -7.19
C ASN A 94 -18.12 2.71 -7.32
N PHE A 95 -17.43 3.45 -8.19
CA PHE A 95 -15.98 3.32 -8.32
C PHE A 95 -15.28 3.77 -7.05
N PHE A 96 -15.73 4.90 -6.47
CA PHE A 96 -15.28 5.36 -5.17
C PHE A 96 -15.50 4.31 -4.07
N ALA A 97 -16.69 3.72 -3.99
CA ALA A 97 -17.00 2.72 -2.97
C ALA A 97 -16.11 1.47 -3.09
N VAL A 98 -15.98 0.92 -4.31
CA VAL A 98 -15.14 -0.26 -4.56
C VAL A 98 -13.65 0.07 -4.33
N MET A 99 -13.18 1.24 -4.77
CA MET A 99 -11.82 1.69 -4.51
C MET A 99 -11.55 1.87 -3.01
N LEU A 100 -12.50 2.41 -2.26
CA LEU A 100 -12.37 2.56 -0.81
C LEU A 100 -12.20 1.20 -0.12
N VAL A 101 -13.01 0.21 -0.51
CA VAL A 101 -12.88 -1.16 0.00
C VAL A 101 -11.51 -1.75 -0.39
N ALA A 102 -11.05 -1.52 -1.61
CA ALA A 102 -9.72 -1.94 -2.04
C ALA A 102 -8.61 -1.28 -1.19
N MET A 103 -8.71 0.02 -0.93
CA MET A 103 -7.72 0.76 -0.14
C MET A 103 -7.75 0.38 1.34
N ILE A 104 -8.91 -0.01 1.87
CA ILE A 104 -9.06 -0.57 3.21
C ILE A 104 -8.18 -1.82 3.39
N PHE A 105 -8.10 -2.65 2.36
CA PHE A 105 -7.25 -3.84 2.39
C PHE A 105 -5.78 -3.53 2.09
N TYR A 106 -5.50 -2.63 1.13
CA TYR A 106 -4.15 -2.40 0.65
C TYR A 106 -3.31 -1.49 1.56
N MET A 107 -3.83 -0.35 2.03
CA MET A 107 -3.04 0.62 2.81
C MET A 107 -2.35 0.05 4.07
N PRO A 108 -3.00 -0.78 4.91
CA PRO A 108 -2.31 -1.36 6.07
C PRO A 108 -1.19 -2.34 5.69
N THR A 109 -1.17 -2.87 4.47
CA THR A 109 -0.15 -3.86 4.06
C THR A 109 1.24 -3.24 3.96
N ILE A 110 1.35 -1.93 3.72
CA ILE A 110 2.65 -1.25 3.61
C ILE A 110 3.38 -1.25 4.95
N SER A 111 2.71 -0.82 6.03
CA SER A 111 3.30 -0.84 7.36
C SER A 111 3.50 -2.28 7.86
N LEU A 112 2.55 -3.17 7.56
CA LEU A 112 2.64 -4.59 7.94
C LEU A 112 3.81 -5.30 7.25
N SER A 113 4.07 -5.02 5.97
CA SER A 113 5.24 -5.54 5.23
C SER A 113 6.55 -5.13 5.90
N ASN A 114 6.66 -3.87 6.33
CA ASN A 114 7.85 -3.39 7.04
C ASN A 114 7.99 -4.08 8.39
N SER A 115 6.91 -4.19 9.16
CA SER A 115 6.89 -4.89 10.45
C SER A 115 7.28 -6.37 10.32
N ILE A 116 6.76 -7.08 9.32
CA ILE A 116 7.12 -8.47 9.00
C ILE A 116 8.62 -8.58 8.68
N ALA A 117 9.13 -7.70 7.81
CA ALA A 117 10.54 -7.71 7.44
C ALA A 117 11.45 -7.46 8.64
N TYR A 118 11.12 -6.46 9.47
CA TYR A 118 11.87 -6.16 10.69
C TYR A 118 11.85 -7.32 11.69
N TYR A 119 10.69 -7.92 11.91
CA TYR A 119 10.57 -9.08 12.80
C TYR A 119 11.42 -10.25 12.32
N ILE A 120 11.31 -10.61 11.03
CA ILE A 120 12.07 -11.72 10.45
C ILE A 120 13.58 -11.45 10.51
N LEU A 121 14.03 -10.23 10.19
CA LEU A 121 15.45 -9.88 10.25
C LEU A 121 15.98 -9.96 11.68
N LYS A 122 15.25 -9.39 12.66
CA LYS A 122 15.62 -9.43 14.08
C LYS A 122 15.68 -10.85 14.61
N ASN A 123 14.69 -11.68 14.29
CA ASN A 123 14.62 -13.07 14.75
C ASN A 123 15.69 -13.98 14.11
N ASN A 124 16.36 -13.50 13.04
CA ASN A 124 17.46 -14.20 12.38
C ASN A 124 18.81 -13.50 12.60
N ASN A 125 18.93 -12.69 13.65
CA ASN A 125 20.18 -12.01 14.07
C ASN A 125 20.82 -11.12 13.00
N TYR A 126 20.01 -10.52 12.12
CA TYR A 126 20.49 -9.50 11.17
C TYR A 126 20.43 -8.10 11.76
N ASP A 127 21.39 -7.26 11.37
CA ASP A 127 21.34 -5.81 11.60
C ASP A 127 20.27 -5.20 10.67
N VAL A 128 19.11 -4.86 11.24
CA VAL A 128 17.97 -4.29 10.51
C VAL A 128 18.34 -2.97 9.82
N VAL A 129 19.13 -2.12 10.48
CA VAL A 129 19.50 -0.79 9.97
C VAL A 129 20.36 -0.91 8.72
N LYS A 130 21.23 -1.93 8.65
CA LYS A 130 22.09 -2.16 7.48
C LYS A 130 21.39 -2.97 6.38
N VAL A 131 20.60 -3.96 6.75
CA VAL A 131 20.07 -4.97 5.81
C VAL A 131 18.74 -4.55 5.19
N PHE A 132 17.89 -3.83 5.91
CA PHE A 132 16.57 -3.46 5.40
C PHE A 132 16.60 -2.41 4.27
N PRO A 133 17.42 -1.33 4.33
CA PRO A 133 17.38 -0.32 3.27
C PRO A 133 17.66 -0.88 1.87
N PRO A 134 18.69 -1.75 1.65
CA PRO A 134 18.89 -2.40 0.34
C PRO A 134 17.71 -3.28 -0.09
N ILE A 135 17.03 -3.95 0.84
CA ILE A 135 15.81 -4.72 0.54
C ILE A 135 14.70 -3.78 0.07
N ARG A 136 14.51 -2.64 0.74
CA ARG A 136 13.45 -1.68 0.44
C ARG A 136 13.61 -1.01 -0.92
N VAL A 137 14.85 -0.83 -1.40
CA VAL A 137 15.14 -0.31 -2.76
C VAL A 137 14.45 -1.16 -3.83
N TRP A 138 14.39 -2.48 -3.65
CA TRP A 138 13.67 -3.36 -4.58
C TRP A 138 12.18 -3.11 -4.66
N GLY A 139 11.56 -2.51 -3.62
CA GLY A 139 10.20 -2.01 -3.73
C GLY A 139 10.08 -0.87 -4.74
N THR A 140 11.01 0.08 -4.77
CA THR A 140 11.02 1.14 -5.78
C THR A 140 11.22 0.56 -7.19
N ILE A 141 12.11 -0.43 -7.32
CA ILE A 141 12.29 -1.15 -8.59
C ILE A 141 10.99 -1.86 -9.00
N GLY A 142 10.30 -2.53 -8.07
CA GLY A 142 9.01 -3.16 -8.33
C GLY A 142 7.96 -2.18 -8.83
N PHE A 143 7.88 -1.00 -8.21
CA PHE A 143 6.98 0.08 -8.66
C PHE A 143 7.28 0.53 -10.10
N ILE A 144 8.56 0.75 -10.44
CA ILE A 144 8.99 1.17 -11.79
C ILE A 144 8.69 0.08 -12.83
N VAL A 145 9.03 -1.17 -12.53
CA VAL A 145 8.79 -2.30 -13.43
C VAL A 145 7.29 -2.47 -13.69
N ALA A 146 6.45 -2.32 -12.67
CA ALA A 146 5.00 -2.38 -12.83
C ALA A 146 4.47 -1.27 -13.75
N MET A 147 4.91 -0.03 -13.54
CA MET A 147 4.56 1.08 -14.42
C MET A 147 4.97 0.82 -15.86
N TRP A 148 6.19 0.33 -16.09
CA TRP A 148 6.67 0.01 -17.44
C TRP A 148 5.85 -1.09 -18.10
N ILE A 149 5.51 -2.15 -17.36
CA ILE A 149 4.67 -3.22 -17.88
C ILE A 149 3.30 -2.67 -18.29
N THR A 150 2.63 -1.89 -17.43
CA THR A 150 1.32 -1.32 -17.75
C THR A 150 1.39 -0.33 -18.91
N ASN A 151 2.41 0.52 -18.96
CA ASN A 151 2.55 1.56 -19.99
C ASN A 151 2.97 0.99 -21.34
N LEU A 152 4.02 0.17 -21.39
CA LEU A 152 4.58 -0.35 -22.64
C LEU A 152 3.72 -1.45 -23.27
N SER A 153 2.88 -2.13 -22.49
CA SER A 153 1.89 -3.08 -23.01
C SER A 153 0.64 -2.39 -23.58
N GLY A 154 0.56 -1.06 -23.55
CA GLY A 154 -0.60 -0.30 -24.02
C GLY A 154 -1.82 -0.36 -23.08
N ASN A 155 -1.64 -0.88 -21.85
CA ASN A 155 -2.74 -1.07 -20.90
C ASN A 155 -2.97 0.12 -19.96
N LYS A 156 -2.24 1.22 -20.13
CA LYS A 156 -2.37 2.45 -19.34
C LYS A 156 -3.80 3.03 -19.32
N ALA A 157 -4.49 3.00 -20.46
CA ALA A 157 -5.89 3.45 -20.56
C ALA A 157 -6.90 2.29 -20.42
N SER A 158 -6.47 1.07 -20.08
CA SER A 158 -7.36 -0.09 -20.02
C SER A 158 -7.64 -0.49 -18.57
N GLY A 159 -8.81 -1.10 -18.34
CA GLY A 159 -9.11 -1.80 -17.08
C GLY A 159 -8.13 -2.94 -16.79
N ASN A 160 -7.37 -3.38 -17.79
CA ASN A 160 -6.33 -4.40 -17.67
C ASN A 160 -5.25 -4.07 -16.64
N GLN A 161 -4.98 -2.79 -16.36
CA GLN A 161 -4.05 -2.39 -15.30
C GLN A 161 -4.47 -2.96 -13.92
N PHE A 162 -5.78 -3.01 -13.66
CA PHE A 162 -6.33 -3.56 -12.41
C PHE A 162 -6.28 -5.09 -12.39
N TYR A 163 -6.44 -5.75 -13.55
CA TYR A 163 -6.25 -7.20 -13.64
C TYR A 163 -4.80 -7.61 -13.41
N ILE A 164 -3.84 -6.88 -13.98
CA ILE A 164 -2.40 -7.09 -13.73
C ILE A 164 -2.11 -6.93 -12.23
N ALA A 165 -2.59 -5.84 -11.62
CA ALA A 165 -2.45 -5.61 -10.19
C ALA A 165 -3.10 -6.71 -9.34
N ALA A 166 -4.29 -7.18 -9.71
CA ALA A 166 -5.00 -8.24 -9.01
C ALA A 166 -4.25 -9.58 -9.05
N VAL A 167 -3.74 -9.98 -10.21
CA VAL A 167 -2.95 -11.22 -10.36
C VAL A 167 -1.71 -11.17 -9.46
N ILE A 168 -0.98 -10.06 -9.47
CA ILE A 168 0.21 -9.91 -8.64
C ILE A 168 -0.15 -9.83 -7.15
N ALA A 169 -1.28 -9.21 -6.78
CA ALA A 169 -1.78 -9.22 -5.42
C ALA A 169 -2.09 -10.64 -4.93
N PHE A 170 -2.69 -11.50 -5.77
CA PHE A 170 -2.89 -12.91 -5.43
C PHE A 170 -1.59 -13.68 -5.27
N VAL A 171 -0.64 -13.49 -6.20
CA VAL A 171 0.69 -14.11 -6.11
C VAL A 171 1.38 -13.70 -4.82
N LEU A 172 1.35 -12.42 -4.48
CA LEU A 172 1.93 -11.88 -3.25
C LEU A 172 1.20 -12.40 -2.01
N GLY A 173 -0.13 -12.47 -2.04
CA GLY A 173 -0.95 -13.00 -0.96
C GLY A 173 -0.65 -14.48 -0.68
N ILE A 174 -0.52 -15.30 -1.72
CA ILE A 174 -0.12 -16.70 -1.59
C ILE A 174 1.33 -16.81 -1.11
N PHE A 175 2.23 -16.00 -1.66
CA PHE A 175 3.64 -15.97 -1.28
C PHE A 175 3.82 -15.62 0.21
N ALA A 176 2.98 -14.75 0.76
CA ALA A 176 3.04 -14.36 2.17
C ALA A 176 2.92 -15.54 3.13
N PHE A 177 2.13 -16.57 2.80
CA PHE A 177 2.02 -17.78 3.63
C PHE A 177 3.30 -18.63 3.65
N THR A 178 4.22 -18.40 2.71
CA THR A 178 5.53 -19.07 2.66
C THR A 178 6.61 -18.34 3.49
N LEU A 179 6.30 -17.17 4.03
CA LEU A 179 7.20 -16.41 4.90
C LEU A 179 7.36 -17.12 6.26
N PRO A 180 8.49 -16.89 6.95
CA PRO A 180 8.63 -17.30 8.34
C PRO A 180 7.46 -16.77 9.18
N LYS A 181 7.00 -17.59 10.14
CA LYS A 181 5.88 -17.22 11.02
C LYS A 181 6.23 -15.99 11.85
N CYS A 182 5.34 -15.00 11.84
CA CYS A 182 5.41 -13.78 12.63
C CYS A 182 4.25 -13.80 13.64
N PRO A 183 4.37 -14.56 14.75
CA PRO A 183 3.29 -14.68 15.73
C PRO A 183 2.98 -13.33 16.42
N PRO A 184 1.74 -13.18 16.94
CA PRO A 184 1.35 -12.05 17.76
C PRO A 184 2.33 -11.85 18.93
N GLN A 185 2.83 -10.62 19.09
CA GLN A 185 3.82 -10.29 20.13
C GLN A 185 3.18 -9.82 21.43
N ASN A 186 1.88 -9.52 21.43
CA ASN A 186 1.14 -8.96 22.57
C ASN A 186 1.87 -7.77 23.21
N LEU A 187 2.44 -6.89 22.38
CA LEU A 187 3.15 -5.71 22.84
C LEU A 187 2.22 -4.74 23.58
N ILE A 188 0.92 -4.76 23.25
CA ILE A 188 -0.08 -3.91 23.88
C ILE A 188 -0.72 -4.65 25.07
N PRO A 189 -0.58 -4.17 26.33
CA PRO A 189 -1.17 -4.81 27.51
C PRO A 189 -2.68 -5.07 27.38
N LYS A 190 -3.17 -6.17 27.93
CA LYS A 190 -4.58 -6.58 27.78
C LYS A 190 -5.55 -5.50 28.28
N ASP A 191 -5.20 -4.89 29.42
CA ASP A 191 -5.97 -3.86 30.12
C ASP A 191 -5.59 -2.43 29.72
N ALA A 192 -4.76 -2.28 28.67
CA ALA A 192 -4.40 -0.96 28.16
C ALA A 192 -5.65 -0.16 27.74
N PRO A 193 -5.68 1.16 28.03
CA PRO A 193 -6.76 2.03 27.61
C PRO A 193 -6.90 2.05 26.09
N LEU A 194 -8.11 2.35 25.59
CA LEU A 194 -8.39 2.39 24.14
C LEU A 194 -7.46 3.37 23.41
N SER A 195 -7.05 4.45 24.08
CA SER A 195 -6.07 5.41 23.55
C SER A 195 -4.71 4.78 23.28
N GLU A 196 -4.23 3.89 24.14
CA GLU A 196 -2.97 3.16 23.93
C GLU A 196 -3.13 2.09 22.86
N LYS A 197 -4.26 1.36 22.86
CA LYS A 197 -4.57 0.35 21.84
C LYS A 197 -4.62 0.95 20.43
N LEU A 198 -5.23 2.12 20.28
CA LEU A 198 -5.30 2.86 19.01
C LEU A 198 -4.01 3.65 18.69
N GLY A 199 -2.99 3.59 19.55
CA GLY A 199 -1.72 4.28 19.33
C GLY A 199 -1.79 5.80 19.50
N LEU A 200 -2.84 6.35 20.12
CA LEU A 200 -2.99 7.79 20.38
C LEU A 200 -1.90 8.32 21.33
N ASN A 201 -1.25 7.44 22.10
CA ASN A 201 -0.06 7.80 22.87
C ASN A 201 1.09 8.30 21.98
N ALA A 202 1.12 7.93 20.69
CA ALA A 202 2.10 8.43 19.73
C ALA A 202 1.99 9.95 19.52
N PHE A 203 0.83 10.58 19.80
CA PHE A 203 0.72 12.04 19.75
C PHE A 203 1.60 12.74 20.79
N ALA A 204 2.03 12.06 21.85
CA ALA A 204 3.01 12.60 22.78
C ALA A 204 4.37 12.88 22.11
N LEU A 205 4.69 12.25 20.97
CA LEU A 205 5.89 12.53 20.18
C LEU A 205 5.91 13.98 19.65
N PHE A 206 4.75 14.61 19.45
CA PHE A 206 4.68 16.03 19.05
C PHE A 206 5.11 17.00 20.15
N LYS A 207 5.32 16.53 21.39
CA LYS A 207 5.93 17.35 22.45
C LYS A 207 7.41 17.62 22.16
N ASP A 208 8.09 16.73 21.42
CA ASP A 208 9.44 16.98 20.95
C ASP A 208 9.42 17.86 19.70
N TYR A 209 10.03 19.04 19.79
CA TYR A 209 10.05 20.01 18.70
C TYR A 209 10.67 19.45 17.41
N LYS A 210 11.77 18.68 17.51
CA LYS A 210 12.44 18.13 16.33
C LYS A 210 11.55 17.10 15.64
N MET A 211 10.84 16.30 16.43
CA MET A 211 9.89 15.31 15.91
C MET A 211 8.66 15.96 15.28
N ALA A 212 8.09 16.99 15.91
CA ALA A 212 6.96 17.74 15.36
C ALA A 212 7.33 18.43 14.04
N LEU A 213 8.50 19.09 14.00
CA LEU A 213 9.01 19.73 12.79
C LEU A 213 9.23 18.72 11.67
N PHE A 214 9.90 17.60 11.97
CA PHE A 214 10.11 16.51 11.00
C PHE A 214 8.80 15.96 10.45
N PHE A 215 7.80 15.75 11.32
CA PHE A 215 6.49 15.27 10.91
C PHE A 215 5.78 16.26 9.98
N LEU A 216 5.80 17.56 10.31
CA LEU A 216 5.18 18.60 9.49
C LEU A 216 5.81 18.68 8.09
N PHE A 217 7.14 18.64 8.01
CA PHE A 217 7.83 18.57 6.72
C PHE A 217 7.49 17.30 5.93
N SER A 218 7.45 16.15 6.61
CA SER A 218 7.10 14.86 5.98
C SER A 218 5.66 14.87 5.46
N LEU A 219 4.73 15.52 6.17
CA LEU A 219 3.35 15.72 5.75
C LEU A 219 3.27 16.53 4.44
N PHE A 220 3.94 17.69 4.39
CA PHE A 220 3.95 18.53 3.19
C PHE A 220 4.62 17.85 2.00
N LEU A 221 5.74 17.16 2.22
CA LEU A 221 6.41 16.37 1.20
C LEU A 221 5.48 15.27 0.65
N GLY A 222 4.77 14.57 1.54
CA GLY A 222 3.77 13.58 1.16
C GLY A 222 2.65 14.18 0.30
N GLY A 223 2.13 15.34 0.69
CA GLY A 223 1.12 16.06 -0.08
C GLY A 223 1.57 16.40 -1.51
N ALA A 224 2.78 16.97 -1.65
CA ALA A 224 3.37 17.29 -2.95
C ALA A 224 3.58 16.03 -3.82
N LEU A 225 4.04 14.93 -3.22
CA LEU A 225 4.24 13.66 -3.91
C LEU A 225 2.92 13.09 -4.46
N GLN A 226 1.83 13.16 -3.68
CA GLN A 226 0.54 12.62 -4.12
C GLN A 226 -0.06 13.41 -5.28
N LEU A 227 0.13 14.73 -5.33
CA LEU A 227 -0.29 15.54 -6.48
C LEU A 227 0.40 15.09 -7.78
N THR A 228 1.71 14.81 -7.68
CA THR A 228 2.49 14.32 -8.83
C THR A 228 2.02 12.93 -9.26
N ASN A 229 1.76 12.02 -8.32
CA ASN A 229 1.26 10.68 -8.62
C ASN A 229 -0.14 10.70 -9.23
N MET A 230 -1.00 11.62 -8.79
CA MET A 230 -2.39 11.71 -9.23
C MET A 230 -2.53 12.31 -10.64
N TYR A 231 -1.78 13.37 -10.94
CA TYR A 231 -1.98 14.14 -12.18
C TYR A 231 -0.81 14.08 -13.16
N GLY A 232 0.38 13.64 -12.75
CA GLY A 232 1.58 13.72 -13.57
C GLY A 232 1.46 12.99 -14.90
N ASP A 233 0.94 11.76 -14.89
CA ASP A 233 0.81 10.96 -16.11
C ASP A 233 -0.30 11.48 -17.04
N THR A 234 -1.39 12.00 -16.46
CA THR A 234 -2.45 12.68 -17.22
C THR A 234 -1.90 13.93 -17.91
N PHE A 235 -1.19 14.77 -17.16
CA PHE A 235 -0.55 15.99 -17.67
C PHE A 235 0.42 15.70 -18.82
N LEU A 236 1.25 14.66 -18.70
CA LEU A 236 2.15 14.25 -19.79
C LEU A 236 1.40 13.74 -21.02
N SER A 237 0.28 13.05 -20.82
CA SER A 237 -0.52 12.47 -21.91
C SER A 237 -1.23 13.53 -22.75
N ASP A 238 -1.52 14.69 -22.17
CA ASP A 238 -2.16 15.80 -22.89
C ASP A 238 -1.23 16.48 -23.90
N PHE A 239 0.10 16.39 -23.75
CA PHE A 239 1.05 16.86 -24.78
C PHE A 239 1.12 15.98 -26.03
N GLY A 240 0.58 14.75 -25.95
CA GLY A 240 0.57 13.80 -27.06
C GLY A 240 -0.69 13.86 -27.95
N LYS A 241 -1.63 14.75 -27.63
CA LYS A 241 -2.82 15.05 -28.44
C LYS A 241 -2.56 16.23 -29.36
#